data_AF-A0A447MWA1-F1
#
_entry.id   AF-A0A447MWA1-F1
#
_cell.length_a   1.000
_cell.length_b   1.000
_cell.length_c   1.000
_cell.angle_alpha   90.00
_cell.angle_beta   90.00
_cell.angle_gamma   90.00
#
_symmetry.space_group_name_H-M   'P 1'
#
loop_
_entity.id
_entity.type
_entity.pdbx_description
1 polymer ?
#
loop_
_entity_poly.entity_id
_entity_poly.type
_entity_poly.pdbx_seq_one_letter_code
_entity_poly.pdbx_strand_id
1 'polypeptide(L)'
;MATLFPVMVNVGISRGAAAAICASPAAIILSPTSGDVVLAAKAAEMPLIDFAFKTTLPISIAAIIGMAIAHFFWQRYLDKKENISHEMLDVAEITTTAPAFYALLPFTPIIGVLIFDGKWGPQLHIITILVICMLLAAVLEFVRGFNTQNVFSGLEVAYRGMADAFAGVVMLLVAAGVFAQGLSTIGFIQSLISIATSFGSASIILMLVLVILTMLAAMTTGSGNAPFYAFVEMIPKLAHSSGINPAYLSIPMLQASNLGRTISPVSGVVVAVAGMAKISPFEVVKRTSVPVIVGLLIVIIATEIMVPGASSAVTGG
;
A
#
# COMPACT_ATOMS: atom_id res chain seq x y z
N MET A 1 -9.02 10.26 8.92
CA MET A 1 -8.77 11.15 10.07
C MET A 1 -9.87 12.20 10.21
N ALA A 2 -10.03 13.16 9.29
CA ALA A 2 -10.98 14.27 9.43
C ALA A 2 -12.43 13.88 9.78
N THR A 3 -12.95 12.78 9.22
CA THR A 3 -14.32 12.31 9.46
C THR A 3 -14.42 11.25 10.56
N LEU A 4 -13.61 10.18 10.45
CA LEU A 4 -13.71 9.01 11.34
C LEU A 4 -13.19 9.29 12.76
N PHE A 5 -12.17 10.14 12.90
CA PHE A 5 -11.51 10.36 14.19
C PHE A 5 -12.43 11.05 15.21
N PRO A 6 -13.10 12.18 14.90
CA PRO A 6 -14.02 12.81 15.85
C PRO A 6 -15.18 11.88 16.25
N VAL A 7 -15.72 11.12 15.29
CA VAL A 7 -16.80 10.15 15.55
C VAL A 7 -16.35 9.08 16.54
N MET A 8 -15.17 8.47 16.32
CA MET A 8 -14.63 7.44 17.22
C MET A 8 -14.39 7.97 18.64
N VAL A 9 -13.80 9.16 18.76
CA VAL A 9 -13.54 9.75 20.08
C VAL A 9 -14.84 10.08 20.82
N ASN A 10 -15.87 10.55 20.11
CA ASN A 10 -17.15 10.90 20.71
C ASN A 10 -18.05 9.71 21.07
N VAL A 11 -17.81 8.53 20.50
CA VAL A 11 -18.46 7.27 20.96
C VAL A 11 -17.67 6.59 22.08
N GLY A 12 -16.63 7.23 22.61
CA GLY A 12 -15.86 6.73 23.74
C GLY A 12 -14.70 5.82 23.37
N ILE A 13 -14.09 5.98 22.19
CA ILE A 13 -12.79 5.37 21.88
C ILE A 13 -11.68 6.35 22.28
N SER A 14 -10.61 5.86 22.93
CA SER A 14 -9.48 6.71 23.32
C SER A 14 -8.85 7.39 22.09
N ARG A 15 -8.31 8.61 22.30
CA ARG A 15 -7.64 9.37 21.23
C ARG A 15 -6.51 8.57 20.59
N GLY A 16 -5.72 7.87 21.39
CA GLY A 16 -4.65 6.99 20.92
C GLY A 16 -5.17 5.83 20.06
N ALA A 17 -6.25 5.17 20.47
CA ALA A 17 -6.85 4.09 19.69
C ALA A 17 -7.48 4.59 18.39
N ALA A 18 -8.22 5.70 18.43
CA ALA A 18 -8.81 6.34 17.26
C ALA A 18 -7.73 6.80 16.26
N ALA A 19 -6.61 7.33 16.76
CA ALA A 19 -5.46 7.72 15.96
C ALA A 19 -4.82 6.50 15.29
N ALA A 20 -4.56 5.42 16.03
CA ALA A 20 -4.02 4.19 15.48
C ALA A 20 -4.92 3.59 14.39
N ILE A 21 -6.23 3.53 14.62
CA ILE A 21 -7.21 3.06 13.62
C ILE A 21 -7.20 3.97 12.38
N CYS A 22 -7.00 5.28 12.54
CA CYS A 22 -6.90 6.20 11.40
C CYS A 22 -5.57 6.12 10.64
N ALA A 23 -4.49 5.65 11.27
CA ALA A 23 -3.20 5.44 10.63
C ALA A 23 -3.14 4.11 9.85
N SER A 24 -3.86 3.09 10.30
CA SER A 24 -3.83 1.73 9.73
C SER A 24 -4.33 1.55 8.28
N PRO A 25 -5.21 2.38 7.67
CA PRO A 25 -5.59 2.22 6.27
C PRO A 25 -4.41 2.35 5.31
N ALA A 26 -3.34 3.03 5.74
CA ALA A 26 -2.09 3.16 5.01
C ALA A 26 -1.26 1.85 4.97
N ALA A 27 -1.61 0.86 5.80
CA ALA A 27 -0.84 -0.36 5.98
C ALA A 27 -1.04 -1.37 4.85
N ILE A 28 -2.21 -1.38 4.21
CA ILE A 28 -2.56 -2.38 3.19
C ILE A 28 -3.07 -1.67 1.94
N ILE A 29 -2.44 -1.99 0.81
CA ILE A 29 -2.78 -1.37 -0.47
C ILE A 29 -3.87 -2.18 -1.19
N LEU A 30 -5.01 -1.53 -1.44
CA LEU A 30 -6.18 -2.11 -2.10
C LEU A 30 -6.50 -1.47 -3.45
N SER A 31 -5.80 -0.40 -3.82
CA SER A 31 -6.09 0.33 -5.05
C SER A 31 -5.42 -0.37 -6.24
N PRO A 32 -6.19 -0.95 -7.19
CA PRO A 32 -5.62 -1.56 -8.39
C PRO A 32 -4.94 -0.53 -9.30
N THR A 33 -5.24 0.75 -9.11
CA THR A 33 -4.71 1.84 -9.93
C THR A 33 -3.54 2.57 -9.28
N SER A 34 -3.02 2.11 -8.14
CA SER A 34 -1.82 2.70 -7.56
C SER A 34 -0.58 2.33 -8.36
N GLY A 35 0.38 3.26 -8.44
CA GLY A 35 1.65 3.01 -9.14
C GLY A 35 2.40 1.81 -8.56
N ASP A 36 2.33 1.62 -7.24
CA ASP A 36 2.96 0.49 -6.55
C ASP A 36 2.38 -0.87 -6.99
N VAL A 37 1.06 -0.97 -7.13
CA VAL A 37 0.38 -2.21 -7.56
C VAL A 37 0.64 -2.47 -9.04
N VAL A 38 0.65 -1.43 -9.89
CA VAL A 38 1.00 -1.56 -11.31
C VAL A 38 2.44 -2.05 -11.47
N LEU A 39 3.38 -1.50 -10.70
CA LEU A 39 4.78 -1.92 -10.74
C LEU A 39 4.96 -3.33 -10.17
N ALA A 40 4.27 -3.66 -9.08
CA ALA A 40 4.27 -4.99 -8.50
C ALA A 40 3.72 -6.04 -9.46
N ALA A 41 2.62 -5.74 -10.17
CA ALA A 41 2.07 -6.63 -11.18
C ALA A 41 3.06 -6.87 -12.33
N LYS A 42 3.77 -5.82 -12.76
CA LYS A 42 4.81 -5.93 -13.79
C LYS A 42 6.00 -6.79 -13.32
N ALA A 43 6.47 -6.60 -12.10
CA ALA A 43 7.54 -7.41 -11.51
C ALA A 43 7.09 -8.85 -11.19
N ALA A 44 5.80 -9.04 -10.92
CA ALA A 44 5.16 -10.33 -10.74
C ALA A 44 4.92 -11.07 -12.07
N GLU A 45 5.14 -10.42 -13.22
CA GLU A 45 4.84 -10.95 -14.56
C GLU A 45 3.37 -11.39 -14.72
N MET A 46 2.46 -10.67 -14.05
CA MET A 46 1.02 -10.95 -14.04
C MET A 46 0.21 -9.80 -14.66
N PRO A 47 -0.93 -10.09 -15.32
CA PRO A 47 -1.89 -9.05 -15.68
C PRO A 47 -2.36 -8.29 -14.44
N LEU A 48 -2.49 -6.96 -14.56
CA LEU A 48 -2.82 -6.08 -13.43
C LEU A 48 -4.08 -6.51 -12.68
N ILE A 49 -5.14 -6.85 -13.40
CA ILE A 49 -6.43 -7.21 -12.82
C ILE A 49 -6.35 -8.54 -12.08
N ASP A 50 -5.59 -9.49 -12.61
CA ASP A 50 -5.36 -10.78 -11.95
C ASP A 50 -4.51 -10.59 -10.69
N PHE A 51 -3.45 -9.81 -10.76
CA PHE A 51 -2.62 -9.48 -9.61
C PHE A 51 -3.40 -8.71 -8.52
N ALA A 52 -4.22 -7.73 -8.92
CA ALA A 52 -4.94 -6.90 -7.97
C ALA A 52 -6.13 -7.63 -7.34
N PHE A 53 -7.00 -8.25 -8.16
CA PHE A 53 -8.27 -8.79 -7.69
C PHE A 53 -8.25 -10.29 -7.36
N LYS A 54 -7.47 -11.12 -8.09
CA LYS A 54 -7.45 -12.57 -7.83
C LYS A 54 -6.48 -12.96 -6.72
N THR A 55 -5.38 -12.24 -6.56
CA THR A 55 -4.35 -12.58 -5.56
C THR A 55 -4.26 -11.56 -4.44
N THR A 56 -3.97 -10.29 -4.74
CA THR A 56 -3.69 -9.27 -3.71
C THR A 56 -4.91 -8.94 -2.86
N LEU A 57 -6.09 -8.78 -3.47
CA LEU A 57 -7.32 -8.40 -2.76
C LEU A 57 -7.75 -9.43 -1.70
N PRO A 58 -7.86 -10.73 -2.00
CA PRO A 58 -8.19 -11.74 -0.97
C PRO A 58 -7.19 -11.76 0.20
N ILE A 59 -5.89 -11.70 -0.10
CA ILE A 59 -4.81 -11.67 0.91
C ILE A 59 -4.95 -10.42 1.79
N SER A 60 -5.20 -9.27 1.15
CA SER A 60 -5.38 -7.99 1.83
C SER A 60 -6.62 -7.98 2.73
N ILE A 61 -7.75 -8.55 2.28
CA ILE A 61 -8.97 -8.67 3.09
C ILE A 61 -8.71 -9.52 4.34
N ALA A 62 -8.07 -10.68 4.18
CA ALA A 62 -7.72 -11.54 5.30
C ALA A 62 -6.83 -10.80 6.33
N ALA A 63 -5.83 -10.07 5.83
CA ALA A 63 -4.94 -9.27 6.68
C ALA A 63 -5.68 -8.11 7.36
N ILE A 64 -6.59 -7.41 6.68
CA ILE A 64 -7.42 -6.34 7.26
C ILE A 64 -8.29 -6.89 8.40
N ILE A 65 -8.92 -8.06 8.22
CA ILE A 65 -9.73 -8.69 9.26
C ILE A 65 -8.86 -9.01 10.49
N GLY A 66 -7.70 -9.61 10.29
CA GLY A 66 -6.78 -9.91 11.39
C GLY A 66 -6.25 -8.66 12.08
N MET A 67 -5.90 -7.62 11.33
CA MET A 67 -5.52 -6.32 11.87
C MET A 67 -6.65 -5.70 12.69
N ALA A 68 -7.90 -5.77 12.23
CA ALA A 68 -9.05 -5.23 12.94
C ALA A 68 -9.27 -5.96 14.28
N ILE A 69 -9.16 -7.29 14.28
CA ILE A 69 -9.23 -8.10 15.50
C ILE A 69 -8.08 -7.73 16.45
N ALA A 70 -6.86 -7.60 15.93
CA ALA A 70 -5.70 -7.20 16.72
C ALA A 70 -5.87 -5.80 17.31
N HIS A 71 -6.43 -4.84 16.55
CA HIS A 71 -6.77 -3.51 17.05
C HIS A 71 -7.76 -3.61 18.21
N PHE A 72 -8.82 -4.40 18.08
CA PHE A 72 -9.82 -4.54 19.14
C PHE A 72 -9.22 -4.95 20.49
N PHE A 73 -8.35 -5.97 20.50
CA PHE A 73 -7.73 -6.45 21.75
C PHE A 73 -6.57 -5.56 22.22
N TRP A 74 -5.70 -5.15 21.30
CA TRP A 74 -4.48 -4.40 21.64
C TRP A 74 -4.78 -3.00 22.17
N GLN A 75 -5.74 -2.29 21.56
CA GLN A 75 -6.12 -0.96 22.02
C GLN A 75 -6.72 -1.02 23.43
N ARG A 76 -7.62 -1.98 23.70
CA ARG A 76 -8.20 -2.17 25.04
C ARG A 76 -7.16 -2.52 26.11
N TYR A 77 -6.18 -3.36 25.75
CA TYR A 77 -5.07 -3.68 26.64
C TYR A 77 -4.25 -2.43 26.99
N LEU A 78 -3.88 -1.62 26.00
CA LEU A 78 -3.12 -0.39 26.21
C LEU A 78 -3.92 0.65 26.99
N ASP A 79 -5.19 0.84 26.68
CA ASP A 79 -6.05 1.80 27.36
C ASP A 79 -6.24 1.45 28.85
N LYS A 80 -6.38 0.14 29.16
CA LYS A 80 -6.42 -0.34 30.55
C LYS A 80 -5.08 -0.17 31.27
N LYS A 81 -3.97 -0.38 30.56
CA LYS A 81 -2.61 -0.24 31.12
C LYS A 81 -2.26 1.23 31.41
N GLU A 82 -2.76 2.15 30.60
CA GLU A 82 -2.45 3.58 30.67
C GLU A 82 -3.49 4.39 31.48
N ASN A 83 -4.54 3.73 32.02
CA ASN A 83 -5.62 4.37 32.79
C ASN A 83 -6.21 5.61 32.09
N ILE A 84 -6.53 5.49 30.80
CA ILE A 84 -6.90 6.65 29.97
C ILE A 84 -8.30 7.18 30.33
N SER A 85 -8.37 8.46 30.70
CA SER A 85 -9.64 9.20 30.79
C SER A 85 -10.14 9.56 29.40
N HIS A 86 -11.43 9.35 29.16
CA HIS A 86 -12.04 9.64 27.87
C HIS A 86 -12.35 11.13 27.76
N GLU A 87 -11.72 11.82 26.82
CA GLU A 87 -12.03 13.20 26.49
C GLU A 87 -12.83 13.25 25.20
N MET A 88 -14.05 13.80 25.25
CA MET A 88 -14.81 14.07 24.04
C MET A 88 -14.19 15.26 23.29
N LEU A 89 -14.16 15.17 21.96
CA LEU A 89 -13.69 16.27 21.12
C LEU A 89 -14.87 17.11 20.70
N ASP A 90 -14.77 18.41 20.93
CA ASP A 90 -15.70 19.38 20.39
C ASP A 90 -15.52 19.40 18.86
N VAL A 91 -16.52 18.92 18.14
CA VAL A 91 -16.44 18.75 16.69
C VAL A 91 -16.67 20.12 16.07
N ALA A 92 -15.59 20.82 15.73
CA ALA A 92 -15.70 21.90 14.77
C ALA A 92 -16.25 21.27 13.47
N GLU A 93 -17.48 21.62 13.09
CA GLU A 93 -18.13 21.12 11.89
C GLU A 93 -17.21 21.35 10.68
N ILE A 94 -16.83 20.26 10.01
CA ILE A 94 -16.20 20.36 8.70
C ILE A 94 -17.30 20.80 7.74
N THR A 95 -17.39 22.10 7.50
CA THR A 95 -18.30 22.66 6.50
C THR A 95 -17.73 22.36 5.11
N THR A 96 -18.45 21.56 4.32
CA THR A 96 -18.06 21.25 2.94
C THR A 96 -18.98 21.97 1.97
N THR A 97 -18.41 22.72 1.04
CA THR A 97 -19.15 23.42 -0.03
C THR A 97 -19.23 22.62 -1.33
N ALA A 98 -18.75 21.37 -1.33
CA ALA A 98 -18.70 20.50 -2.51
C ALA A 98 -20.02 19.72 -2.71
N PRO A 99 -20.51 19.55 -3.95
CA PRO A 99 -21.70 18.77 -4.25
C PRO A 99 -21.53 17.30 -3.84
N ALA A 100 -22.57 16.70 -3.27
CA ALA A 100 -22.51 15.32 -2.78
C ALA A 100 -22.08 14.30 -3.85
N PHE A 101 -22.43 14.52 -5.13
CA PHE A 101 -22.06 13.61 -6.21
C PHE A 101 -20.55 13.55 -6.49
N TYR A 102 -19.76 14.55 -6.07
CA TYR A 102 -18.30 14.54 -6.23
C TYR A 102 -17.65 13.40 -5.44
N ALA A 103 -18.33 12.87 -4.41
CA ALA A 103 -17.90 11.69 -3.69
C ALA A 103 -17.76 10.45 -4.59
N LEU A 104 -18.41 10.41 -5.75
CA LEU A 104 -18.28 9.30 -6.72
C LEU A 104 -17.00 9.39 -7.55
N LEU A 105 -16.44 10.59 -7.78
CA LEU A 105 -15.32 10.80 -8.69
C LEU A 105 -14.08 9.98 -8.35
N PRO A 106 -13.65 9.85 -7.08
CA PRO A 106 -12.51 9.00 -6.71
C PRO A 106 -12.69 7.51 -7.06
N PHE A 107 -13.93 7.04 -7.22
CA PHE A 107 -14.24 5.64 -7.58
C PHE A 107 -14.28 5.40 -9.09
N THR A 108 -14.36 6.48 -9.89
CA THR A 108 -14.44 6.36 -11.36
C THR A 108 -13.29 5.59 -11.99
N PRO A 109 -12.01 5.67 -11.52
CA PRO A 109 -10.94 4.86 -12.08
C PRO A 109 -11.15 3.36 -11.86
N ILE A 110 -11.65 2.96 -10.69
CA ILE A 110 -11.90 1.54 -10.37
C ILE A 110 -13.04 1.01 -11.25
N ILE A 111 -14.12 1.79 -11.38
CA ILE A 111 -15.25 1.45 -12.25
C ILE A 111 -14.77 1.33 -13.71
N GLY A 112 -13.94 2.27 -14.17
CA GLY A 112 -13.37 2.25 -15.51
C GLY A 112 -12.54 0.99 -15.77
N VAL A 113 -11.65 0.62 -14.85
CA VAL A 113 -10.83 -0.60 -14.96
C VAL A 113 -11.69 -1.86 -15.04
N LEU A 114 -12.79 -1.93 -14.28
CA LEU A 114 -13.69 -3.11 -14.30
C LEU A 114 -14.53 -3.21 -15.59
N ILE A 115 -14.97 -2.08 -16.15
CA ILE A 115 -15.78 -2.06 -17.37
C ILE A 115 -14.92 -2.31 -18.62
N PHE A 116 -13.74 -1.68 -18.69
CA PHE A 116 -12.84 -1.71 -19.85
C PHE A 116 -11.75 -2.81 -19.75
N ASP A 117 -12.05 -3.91 -19.06
CA ASP A 117 -11.20 -5.11 -18.95
C ASP A 117 -11.33 -6.08 -20.16
N GLY A 118 -12.17 -5.75 -21.15
CA GLY A 118 -12.40 -6.62 -22.31
C GLY A 118 -13.61 -7.55 -22.19
N LYS A 119 -14.24 -7.64 -21.01
CA LYS A 119 -15.46 -8.44 -20.80
C LYS A 119 -16.73 -7.71 -21.22
N TRP A 120 -16.83 -6.42 -20.88
CA TRP A 120 -18.03 -5.60 -21.08
C TRP A 120 -17.80 -4.46 -22.08
N GLY A 121 -16.55 -4.03 -22.25
CA GLY A 121 -16.12 -3.02 -23.23
C GLY A 121 -14.75 -3.37 -23.81
N PRO A 122 -14.21 -2.52 -24.72
CA PRO A 122 -12.87 -2.73 -25.27
C PRO A 122 -11.80 -2.68 -24.18
N GLN A 123 -10.74 -3.47 -24.33
CA GLN A 123 -9.59 -3.42 -23.41
C GLN A 123 -8.87 -2.08 -23.54
N LEU A 124 -8.98 -1.25 -22.51
CA LEU A 124 -8.26 0.02 -22.44
C LEU A 124 -7.08 -0.08 -21.49
N HIS A 125 -5.96 0.53 -21.88
CA HIS A 125 -4.82 0.68 -20.98
C HIS A 125 -5.23 1.55 -19.77
N ILE A 126 -4.71 1.24 -18.59
CA ILE A 126 -5.05 1.96 -17.35
C ILE A 126 -4.80 3.47 -17.47
N ILE A 127 -3.74 3.88 -18.16
CA ILE A 127 -3.42 5.30 -18.42
C ILE A 127 -4.57 5.99 -19.18
N THR A 128 -5.13 5.34 -20.20
CA THR A 128 -6.25 5.87 -20.97
C THR A 128 -7.47 6.08 -20.09
N ILE A 129 -7.77 5.13 -19.21
CA ILE A 129 -8.87 5.22 -18.25
C ILE A 129 -8.66 6.40 -17.29
N LEU A 130 -7.44 6.56 -16.75
CA LEU A 130 -7.11 7.68 -15.86
C LEU A 130 -7.24 9.05 -16.55
N VAL A 131 -6.82 9.14 -17.81
CA VAL A 131 -6.98 10.38 -18.61
C VAL A 131 -8.46 10.68 -18.85
N ILE A 132 -9.28 9.68 -19.16
CA ILE A 132 -10.74 9.86 -19.30
C ILE A 132 -11.37 10.32 -17.98
N CYS A 133 -10.98 9.73 -16.85
CA CYS A 133 -11.45 10.16 -15.52
C CYS A 133 -11.05 11.61 -15.21
N MET A 134 -9.83 12.01 -15.56
CA MET A 134 -9.35 13.38 -15.39
C MET A 134 -10.14 14.37 -16.27
N LEU A 135 -10.39 14.01 -17.53
CA LEU A 135 -11.21 14.81 -18.44
C LEU A 135 -12.65 14.92 -17.94
N LEU A 136 -13.24 13.82 -17.47
CA LEU A 136 -14.58 13.82 -16.88
C LEU A 136 -14.66 14.77 -15.68
N ALA A 137 -13.69 14.70 -14.76
CA ALA A 137 -13.62 15.60 -13.61
C ALA A 137 -13.48 17.07 -14.04
N ALA A 138 -12.65 17.36 -15.05
CA ALA A 138 -12.48 18.71 -15.59
C ALA A 138 -13.76 19.25 -16.24
N VAL A 139 -14.48 18.42 -17.01
CA VAL A 139 -15.76 18.78 -17.63
C VAL A 139 -16.83 19.03 -16.56
N LEU A 140 -16.91 18.20 -15.52
CA LEU A 140 -17.87 18.39 -14.43
C LEU A 140 -17.61 19.68 -13.64
N GLU A 141 -16.34 19.98 -13.36
CA GLU A 141 -15.96 21.23 -12.70
C GLU A 141 -16.26 22.45 -13.59
N PHE A 142 -16.04 22.33 -14.91
CA PHE A 142 -16.41 23.36 -15.87
C PHE A 142 -17.92 23.61 -15.90
N VAL A 143 -18.74 22.56 -15.98
CA VAL A 143 -20.21 22.68 -16.00
C VAL A 143 -20.75 23.25 -14.69
N ARG A 144 -20.11 22.95 -13.56
CA ARG A 144 -20.50 23.48 -12.25
C ARG A 144 -20.24 24.98 -12.12
N GLY A 145 -19.03 25.42 -12.46
CA GLY A 145 -18.57 26.78 -12.18
C GLY A 145 -18.63 27.73 -13.36
N PHE A 146 -18.76 27.21 -14.59
CA PHE A 146 -18.54 27.92 -15.87
C PHE A 146 -17.26 28.78 -15.89
N ASN A 147 -16.28 28.41 -15.05
CA ASN A 147 -15.05 29.15 -14.83
C ASN A 147 -13.87 28.29 -15.27
N THR A 148 -13.32 28.62 -16.43
CA THR A 148 -12.18 27.92 -17.01
C THR A 148 -10.92 28.05 -16.16
N GLN A 149 -10.71 29.19 -15.50
CA GLN A 149 -9.52 29.44 -14.68
C GLN A 149 -9.46 28.48 -13.48
N ASN A 150 -10.60 28.21 -12.85
CA ASN A 150 -10.68 27.24 -11.75
C ASN A 150 -10.39 25.81 -12.23
N VAL A 151 -10.91 25.42 -13.38
CA VAL A 151 -10.67 24.11 -14.00
C VAL A 151 -9.19 23.93 -14.32
N PHE A 152 -8.57 24.91 -14.97
CA PHE A 152 -7.13 24.86 -15.29
C PHE A 152 -6.25 24.87 -14.05
N SER A 153 -6.62 25.63 -13.02
CA SER A 153 -5.89 25.61 -11.73
C SER A 153 -5.95 24.22 -11.08
N GLY A 154 -7.12 23.56 -11.11
CA GLY A 154 -7.28 22.19 -10.63
C GLY A 154 -6.47 21.18 -11.45
N LEU A 155 -6.45 21.32 -12.77
CA LEU A 155 -5.62 20.50 -13.66
C LEU A 155 -4.12 20.72 -13.39
N GLU A 156 -3.68 21.95 -13.13
CA GLU A 156 -2.28 22.24 -12.79
C GLU A 156 -1.85 21.48 -11.53
N VAL A 157 -2.72 21.39 -10.51
CA VAL A 157 -2.45 20.57 -9.32
C VAL A 157 -2.27 19.10 -9.68
N ALA A 158 -3.11 18.56 -10.57
CA ALA A 158 -2.97 17.19 -11.05
C ALA A 158 -1.65 16.99 -11.83
N TYR A 159 -1.28 17.93 -12.70
CA TYR A 159 -0.01 17.89 -13.45
C TYR A 159 1.22 18.00 -12.54
N ARG A 160 1.18 18.86 -11.52
CA ARG A 160 2.25 18.94 -10.50
C ARG A 160 2.38 17.63 -9.74
N GLY A 161 1.27 17.01 -9.33
CA GLY A 161 1.29 15.69 -8.71
C GLY A 161 1.90 14.61 -9.60
N MET A 162 1.62 14.65 -10.92
CA MET A 162 2.27 13.76 -11.88
C MET A 162 3.78 14.05 -12.02
N ALA A 163 4.19 15.32 -12.00
CA ALA A 163 5.60 15.70 -12.05
C ALA A 163 6.37 15.26 -10.80
N ASP A 164 5.79 15.41 -9.61
CA ASP A 164 6.37 14.95 -8.35
C ASP A 164 6.51 13.42 -8.33
N ALA A 165 5.48 12.71 -8.80
CA ALA A 165 5.54 11.26 -8.96
C ALA A 165 6.60 10.85 -9.99
N PHE A 166 6.73 11.56 -11.12
CA PHE A 166 7.76 11.28 -12.11
C PHE A 166 9.16 11.45 -11.50
N ALA A 167 9.44 12.58 -10.84
CA ALA A 167 10.74 12.85 -10.23
C ALA A 167 11.06 11.87 -9.08
N GLY A 168 10.07 11.53 -8.24
CA GLY A 168 10.27 10.61 -7.12
C GLY A 168 10.41 9.15 -7.55
N VAL A 169 9.41 8.62 -8.27
CA VAL A 169 9.33 7.19 -8.63
C VAL A 169 10.41 6.83 -9.64
N VAL A 170 10.57 7.60 -10.73
CA VAL A 170 11.50 7.23 -11.81
C VAL A 170 12.94 7.26 -11.32
N MET A 171 13.33 8.27 -10.53
CA MET A 171 14.70 8.33 -10.00
C MET A 171 15.00 7.17 -9.05
N LEU A 172 14.03 6.77 -8.21
CA LEU A 172 14.17 5.60 -7.35
C LEU A 172 14.30 4.31 -8.16
N LEU A 173 13.53 4.13 -9.24
CA LEU A 173 13.62 2.95 -10.09
C LEU A 173 14.93 2.87 -10.86
N VAL A 174 15.43 4.00 -11.36
CA VAL A 174 16.76 4.05 -12.00
C VAL A 174 17.84 3.66 -10.99
N ALA A 175 17.81 4.24 -9.79
CA ALA A 175 18.75 3.89 -8.73
C ALA A 175 18.63 2.42 -8.31
N ALA A 176 17.40 1.90 -8.20
CA ALA A 176 17.11 0.51 -7.90
C ALA A 176 17.65 -0.45 -8.97
N GLY A 177 17.51 -0.11 -10.25
CA GLY A 177 18.06 -0.89 -11.36
C GLY A 177 19.59 -0.95 -11.30
N VAL A 178 20.25 0.18 -11.05
CA VAL A 178 21.72 0.23 -10.85
C VAL A 178 22.13 -0.58 -9.61
N PHE A 179 21.39 -0.44 -8.51
CA PHE A 179 21.62 -1.19 -7.27
C PHE A 179 21.47 -2.71 -7.46
N ALA A 180 20.38 -3.15 -8.10
CA ALA A 180 20.12 -4.55 -8.43
C ALA A 180 21.21 -5.12 -9.35
N GLN A 181 21.69 -4.33 -10.31
CA GLN A 181 22.81 -4.73 -11.18
C GLN A 181 24.13 -4.83 -10.41
N GLY A 182 24.41 -3.90 -9.50
CA GLY A 182 25.56 -3.95 -8.60
C GLY A 182 25.54 -5.21 -7.73
N LEU A 183 24.42 -5.48 -7.07
CA LEU A 183 24.22 -6.70 -6.25
C LEU A 183 24.37 -7.99 -7.06
N SER A 184 23.86 -8.02 -8.30
CA SER A 184 24.04 -9.16 -9.20
C SER A 184 25.51 -9.38 -9.55
N THR A 185 26.27 -8.31 -9.75
CA THR A 185 27.68 -8.38 -10.15
C THR A 185 28.58 -8.90 -9.02
N ILE A 186 28.28 -8.53 -7.76
CA ILE A 186 29.04 -8.99 -6.58
C ILE A 186 28.63 -10.38 -6.07
N GLY A 187 27.70 -11.07 -6.75
CA GLY A 187 27.25 -12.41 -6.36
C GLY A 187 26.30 -12.44 -5.16
N PHE A 188 25.69 -11.31 -4.78
CA PHE A 188 24.74 -11.25 -3.67
C PHE A 188 23.49 -12.10 -3.94
N ILE A 189 22.97 -12.07 -5.18
CA ILE A 189 21.83 -12.89 -5.61
C ILE A 189 22.15 -14.38 -5.42
N GLN A 190 23.32 -14.83 -5.88
CA GLN A 190 23.76 -16.23 -5.71
C GLN A 190 23.92 -16.60 -4.23
N SER A 191 24.39 -15.66 -3.40
CA SER A 191 24.49 -15.87 -1.95
C SER A 191 23.12 -16.05 -1.29
N LEU A 192 22.14 -15.22 -1.64
CA LEU A 192 20.76 -15.37 -1.17
C LEU A 192 20.15 -16.72 -1.59
N ILE A 193 20.38 -17.14 -2.84
CA ILE A 193 19.90 -18.42 -3.35
C ILE A 193 20.57 -19.59 -2.62
N SER A 194 21.86 -19.50 -2.32
CA SER A 194 22.61 -20.53 -1.58
C SER A 194 22.10 -20.68 -0.14
N ILE A 195 21.77 -19.56 0.51
CA ILE A 195 21.12 -19.56 1.83
C ILE A 195 19.74 -20.20 1.71
N ALA A 196 18.96 -19.86 0.68
CA ALA A 196 17.62 -20.38 0.51
C ALA A 196 17.58 -21.90 0.22
N THR A 197 18.50 -22.38 -0.61
CA THR A 197 18.56 -23.80 -1.04
C THR A 197 19.12 -24.73 0.04
N SER A 198 19.93 -24.23 0.98
CA SER A 198 20.50 -25.05 2.06
C SER A 198 19.49 -25.45 3.16
N PHE A 199 18.34 -24.79 3.24
CA PHE A 199 17.30 -25.03 4.25
C PHE A 199 16.04 -25.75 3.72
N GLY A 200 16.09 -26.32 2.50
CA GLY A 200 15.06 -27.23 1.96
C GLY A 200 13.79 -26.57 1.38
N SER A 201 13.44 -25.33 1.77
CA SER A 201 12.39 -24.53 1.11
C SER A 201 12.93 -23.18 0.68
N ALA A 202 13.53 -23.14 -0.52
CA ALA A 202 14.15 -21.94 -1.05
C ALA A 202 13.16 -20.79 -1.26
N SER A 203 11.90 -21.10 -1.56
CA SER A 203 10.86 -20.09 -1.80
C SER A 203 10.53 -19.27 -0.56
N ILE A 204 10.17 -19.93 0.55
CA ILE A 204 9.72 -19.25 1.77
C ILE A 204 10.85 -18.41 2.39
N ILE A 205 12.10 -18.88 2.31
CA ILE A 205 13.25 -18.17 2.88
C ILE A 205 13.53 -16.90 2.09
N LEU A 206 13.52 -16.98 0.75
CA LEU A 206 13.69 -15.79 -0.09
C LEU A 206 12.56 -14.77 0.16
N MET A 207 11.32 -15.24 0.27
CA MET A 207 10.20 -14.39 0.63
C MET A 207 10.43 -13.69 1.98
N LEU A 208 10.76 -14.44 3.03
CA LEU A 208 10.97 -13.90 4.38
C LEU A 208 12.12 -12.89 4.42
N VAL A 209 13.24 -13.18 3.75
CA VAL A 209 14.38 -12.26 3.68
C VAL A 209 13.97 -10.94 3.02
N LEU A 210 13.30 -10.99 1.86
CA LEU A 210 12.85 -9.78 1.17
C LEU A 210 11.82 -8.99 1.99
N VAL A 211 10.89 -9.69 2.65
CA VAL A 211 9.88 -9.08 3.53
C VAL A 211 10.54 -8.35 4.69
N ILE A 212 11.45 -9.00 5.42
CA ILE A 212 12.11 -8.41 6.59
C ILE A 212 12.98 -7.22 6.16
N LEU A 213 13.78 -7.36 5.11
CA LEU A 213 14.61 -6.27 4.59
C LEU A 213 13.76 -5.06 4.18
N THR A 214 12.67 -5.30 3.46
CA THR A 214 11.78 -4.25 2.98
C THR A 214 11.04 -3.57 4.12
N MET A 215 10.57 -4.34 5.11
CA MET A 215 9.90 -3.81 6.30
C MET A 215 10.85 -2.93 7.11
N LEU A 216 12.08 -3.39 7.38
CA LEU A 216 13.07 -2.61 8.12
C LEU A 216 13.43 -1.32 7.39
N ALA A 217 13.62 -1.37 6.07
CA ALA A 217 13.86 -0.19 5.26
C ALA A 217 12.65 0.77 5.25
N ALA A 218 11.41 0.26 5.24
CA ALA A 218 10.21 1.10 5.36
C ALA A 218 10.06 1.74 6.73
N MET A 219 10.40 1.01 7.79
CA MET A 219 10.40 1.52 9.16
C MET A 219 11.40 2.67 9.34
N THR A 220 12.60 2.55 8.77
CA THR A 220 13.65 3.58 8.90
C THR A 220 13.39 4.79 8.01
N THR A 221 12.90 4.58 6.79
CA THR A 221 12.65 5.68 5.83
C THR A 221 11.29 6.36 6.03
N GLY A 222 10.33 5.71 6.69
CA GLY A 222 8.96 6.20 6.82
C GLY A 222 8.17 6.20 5.50
N SER A 223 8.70 5.56 4.46
CA SER A 223 8.11 5.48 3.12
C SER A 223 7.66 4.06 2.81
N GLY A 224 6.43 3.92 2.30
CA GLY A 224 5.87 2.64 1.86
C GLY A 224 6.21 2.30 0.41
N ASN A 225 6.78 3.26 -0.32
CA ASN A 225 7.04 3.14 -1.76
C ASN A 225 8.55 3.04 -2.02
N ALA A 226 9.37 3.82 -1.31
CA ALA A 226 10.80 3.88 -1.57
C ALA A 226 11.51 2.52 -1.36
N PRO A 227 11.27 1.77 -0.27
CA PRO A 227 11.87 0.45 -0.11
C PRO A 227 11.36 -0.55 -1.15
N PHE A 228 10.06 -0.53 -1.45
CA PHE A 228 9.49 -1.40 -2.48
C PHE A 228 10.16 -1.13 -3.84
N TYR A 229 10.25 0.13 -4.26
CA TYR A 229 10.90 0.51 -5.52
C TYR A 229 12.38 0.16 -5.56
N ALA A 230 13.10 0.25 -4.43
CA ALA A 230 14.51 -0.11 -4.35
C ALA A 230 14.78 -1.60 -4.64
N PHE A 231 13.84 -2.48 -4.28
CA PHE A 231 14.02 -3.94 -4.38
C PHE A 231 13.17 -4.60 -5.48
N VAL A 232 12.18 -3.91 -6.04
CA VAL A 232 11.25 -4.49 -7.03
C VAL A 232 11.93 -4.98 -8.30
N GLU A 233 12.98 -4.28 -8.76
CA GLU A 233 13.80 -4.69 -9.91
C GLU A 233 14.59 -6.00 -9.66
N MET A 234 14.76 -6.40 -8.40
CA MET A 234 15.42 -7.66 -8.06
C MET A 234 14.46 -8.86 -8.11
N ILE A 235 13.15 -8.64 -8.02
CA ILE A 235 12.17 -9.73 -7.94
C ILE A 235 12.27 -10.67 -9.15
N PRO A 236 12.20 -10.20 -10.42
CA PRO A 236 12.26 -11.10 -11.56
C PRO A 236 13.56 -11.92 -11.58
N LYS A 237 14.70 -11.26 -11.33
CA LYS A 237 16.02 -11.92 -11.31
C LYS A 237 16.10 -13.02 -10.24
N LEU A 238 15.60 -12.75 -9.04
CA LEU A 238 15.57 -13.72 -7.93
C LEU A 238 14.62 -14.87 -8.21
N ALA A 239 13.43 -14.56 -8.72
CA ALA A 239 12.39 -15.54 -9.03
C ALA A 239 12.86 -16.52 -10.11
N HIS A 240 13.33 -16.02 -11.25
CA HIS A 240 13.81 -16.84 -12.36
C HIS A 240 15.03 -17.68 -12.00
N SER A 241 15.99 -17.11 -11.27
CA SER A 241 17.20 -17.85 -10.84
C SER A 241 16.91 -18.93 -9.80
N SER A 242 15.75 -18.87 -9.14
CA SER A 242 15.34 -19.79 -8.08
C SER A 242 14.16 -20.68 -8.47
N GLY A 243 13.62 -20.56 -9.69
CA GLY A 243 12.44 -21.30 -10.14
C GLY A 243 11.13 -20.93 -9.41
N ILE A 244 11.08 -19.75 -8.79
CA ILE A 244 9.96 -19.29 -7.96
C ILE A 244 9.01 -18.43 -8.80
N ASN A 245 7.72 -18.45 -8.45
CA ASN A 245 6.75 -17.52 -9.01
C ASN A 245 7.07 -16.06 -8.58
N PRO A 246 7.32 -15.10 -9.50
CA PRO A 246 7.62 -13.72 -9.13
C PRO A 246 6.53 -13.05 -8.25
N ALA A 247 5.26 -13.45 -8.39
CA ALA A 247 4.15 -12.96 -7.58
C ALA A 247 4.27 -13.35 -6.09
N TYR A 248 4.85 -14.54 -5.83
CA TYR A 248 5.08 -15.07 -4.47
C TYR A 248 6.06 -14.20 -3.67
N LEU A 249 6.96 -13.50 -4.35
CA LEU A 249 7.86 -12.52 -3.74
C LEU A 249 7.25 -11.10 -3.74
N SER A 250 6.58 -10.72 -4.82
CA SER A 250 6.07 -9.35 -5.03
C SER A 250 5.00 -8.93 -4.01
N ILE A 251 4.00 -9.78 -3.78
CA ILE A 251 2.85 -9.48 -2.93
C ILE A 251 3.26 -9.20 -1.48
N PRO A 252 3.96 -10.12 -0.79
CA PRO A 252 4.31 -9.90 0.60
C PRO A 252 5.35 -8.78 0.75
N MET A 253 6.22 -8.56 -0.24
CA MET A 253 7.17 -7.44 -0.22
C MET A 253 6.47 -6.08 -0.33
N LEU A 254 5.49 -5.96 -1.24
CA LEU A 254 4.67 -4.75 -1.39
C LEU A 254 3.92 -4.41 -0.10
N GLN A 255 3.30 -5.41 0.53
CA GLN A 255 2.58 -5.21 1.79
C GLN A 255 3.54 -4.92 2.94
N ALA A 256 4.69 -5.60 3.01
CA ALA A 256 5.71 -5.37 4.05
C ALA A 256 6.21 -3.92 4.04
N SER A 257 6.37 -3.32 2.85
CA SER A 257 6.76 -1.91 2.74
C SER A 257 5.69 -0.97 3.30
N ASN A 258 4.42 -1.20 2.96
CA ASN A 258 3.30 -0.39 3.45
C ASN A 258 3.03 -0.58 4.96
N LEU A 259 3.14 -1.81 5.43
CA LEU A 259 3.04 -2.18 6.85
C LEU A 259 4.17 -1.54 7.65
N GLY A 260 5.42 -1.63 7.18
CA GLY A 260 6.58 -1.01 7.84
C GLY A 260 6.48 0.51 7.95
N ARG A 261 5.92 1.18 6.93
CA ARG A 261 5.60 2.63 7.00
C ARG A 261 4.68 2.97 8.17
N THR A 262 3.70 2.12 8.47
CA THR A 262 2.65 2.38 9.48
C THR A 262 3.17 2.30 10.92
N ILE A 263 4.33 1.69 11.12
CA ILE A 263 5.04 1.61 12.41
C ILE A 263 6.33 2.45 12.41
N SER A 264 6.45 3.39 11.47
CA SER A 264 7.57 4.33 11.42
C SER A 264 7.21 5.65 12.11
N PRO A 265 7.97 6.10 13.13
CA PRO A 265 7.72 7.36 13.81
C PRO A 265 8.04 8.59 12.94
N VAL A 266 8.76 8.40 11.84
CA VAL A 266 9.13 9.46 10.87
C VAL A 266 8.22 9.47 9.65
N SER A 267 7.25 8.55 9.56
CA SER A 267 6.30 8.56 8.43
C SER A 267 5.36 9.77 8.51
N GLY A 268 5.21 10.49 7.40
CA GLY A 268 4.31 11.64 7.32
C GLY A 268 2.87 11.34 7.73
N VAL A 269 2.36 10.14 7.45
CA VAL A 269 1.00 9.72 7.87
C VAL A 269 0.92 9.60 9.39
N VAL A 270 1.90 8.95 10.02
CA VAL A 270 1.96 8.78 11.47
C VAL A 270 2.14 10.12 12.17
N VAL A 271 3.04 10.97 11.66
CA VAL A 271 3.28 12.32 12.19
C VAL A 271 2.03 13.19 12.07
N ALA A 272 1.34 13.17 10.92
CA ALA A 272 0.11 13.94 10.72
C ALA A 272 -1.01 13.48 11.66
N VAL A 273 -1.22 12.16 11.77
CA VAL A 273 -2.23 11.57 12.66
C VAL A 273 -1.92 11.88 14.13
N ALA A 274 -0.66 11.75 14.55
CA ALA A 274 -0.21 12.09 15.90
C ALA A 274 -0.43 13.57 16.22
N GLY A 275 -0.07 14.46 15.29
CA GLY A 275 -0.30 15.90 15.42
C GLY A 275 -1.77 16.27 15.57
N MET A 276 -2.65 15.69 14.75
CA MET A 276 -4.10 15.89 14.84
C MET A 276 -4.68 15.33 16.14
N ALA A 277 -4.19 14.18 16.60
CA ALA A 277 -4.62 13.57 17.85
C ALA A 277 -4.00 14.22 19.10
N LYS A 278 -3.03 15.13 18.94
CA LYS A 278 -2.23 15.77 20.00
C LYS A 278 -1.51 14.75 20.90
N ILE A 279 -0.97 13.70 20.30
CA ILE A 279 -0.19 12.65 20.97
C ILE A 279 1.18 12.49 20.31
N SER A 280 2.09 11.76 20.95
CA SER A 280 3.41 11.48 20.38
C SER A 280 3.30 10.52 19.18
N PRO A 281 4.08 10.72 18.09
CA PRO A 281 4.20 9.73 17.00
C PRO A 281 4.57 8.33 17.51
N PHE A 282 5.40 8.24 18.55
CA PHE A 282 5.76 6.96 19.18
C PHE A 282 4.57 6.27 19.84
N GLU A 283 3.58 7.02 20.32
CA GLU A 283 2.37 6.45 20.89
C GLU A 283 1.50 5.81 19.80
N VAL A 284 1.38 6.46 18.64
CA VAL A 284 0.72 5.89 17.46
C VAL A 284 1.44 4.62 17.03
N VAL A 285 2.77 4.63 16.91
CA VAL A 285 3.57 3.45 16.54
C VAL A 285 3.38 2.30 17.52
N LYS A 286 3.42 2.58 18.84
CA LYS A 286 3.17 1.57 19.87
C LYS A 286 1.80 0.92 19.69
N ARG A 287 0.78 1.73 19.37
CA ARG A 287 -0.60 1.28 19.16
C ARG A 287 -0.81 0.57 17.83
N THR A 288 -0.05 0.87 16.78
CA THR A 288 -0.14 0.18 15.48
C THR A 288 0.77 -1.04 15.36
N SER A 289 1.78 -1.18 16.23
CA SER A 289 2.78 -2.27 16.20
C SER A 289 2.19 -3.68 16.12
N VAL A 290 1.37 -4.07 17.09
CA VAL A 290 0.78 -5.42 17.14
C VAL A 290 -0.17 -5.68 15.97
N PRO A 291 -1.12 -4.79 15.63
CA PRO A 291 -1.92 -4.94 14.42
C PRO A 291 -1.07 -5.14 13.16
N VAL A 292 -0.02 -4.34 12.97
CA VAL A 292 0.86 -4.43 11.79
C VAL A 292 1.61 -5.76 11.74
N ILE A 293 2.12 -6.26 12.86
CA ILE A 293 2.77 -7.58 12.91
C ILE A 293 1.78 -8.69 12.56
N VAL A 294 0.55 -8.63 13.10
CA VAL A 294 -0.50 -9.59 12.78
C VAL A 294 -0.86 -9.53 11.28
N GLY A 295 -1.02 -8.33 10.74
CA GLY A 295 -1.27 -8.13 9.31
C GLY A 295 -0.16 -8.72 8.45
N LEU A 296 1.10 -8.50 8.80
CA LEU A 296 2.25 -9.05 8.08
C LEU A 296 2.27 -10.58 8.11
N LEU A 297 2.05 -11.19 9.27
CA LEU A 297 2.00 -12.64 9.41
C LEU A 297 0.88 -13.24 8.55
N ILE A 298 -0.29 -12.62 8.54
CA ILE A 298 -1.41 -13.07 7.71
C ILE A 298 -1.06 -12.92 6.22
N VAL A 299 -0.42 -11.83 5.81
CA VAL A 299 0.03 -11.68 4.42
C VAL A 299 0.99 -12.80 4.03
N ILE A 300 1.98 -13.12 4.87
CA ILE A 300 2.94 -14.20 4.62
C ILE A 300 2.21 -15.54 4.51
N ILE A 301 1.37 -15.89 5.49
CA ILE A 301 0.65 -17.17 5.53
C ILE A 301 -0.34 -17.28 4.37
N ALA A 302 -1.09 -16.22 4.06
CA ALA A 302 -2.05 -16.22 2.96
C ALA A 302 -1.32 -16.29 1.61
N THR A 303 -0.16 -15.64 1.46
CA THR A 303 0.68 -15.79 0.26
C THR A 303 1.14 -17.23 0.10
N GLU A 304 1.60 -17.87 1.18
CA GLU A 304 2.03 -19.28 1.17
C GLU A 304 0.93 -20.23 0.72
N ILE A 305 -0.32 -19.98 1.13
CA ILE A 305 -1.46 -20.84 0.82
C ILE A 305 -2.01 -20.55 -0.58
N MET A 306 -2.08 -19.28 -0.98
CA MET A 306 -2.83 -18.85 -2.18
C MET A 306 -1.96 -18.69 -3.42
N VAL A 307 -0.65 -18.53 -3.27
CA VAL A 307 0.28 -18.29 -4.38
C VAL A 307 1.23 -19.46 -4.49
N PRO A 308 1.26 -20.20 -5.61
CA PRO A 308 2.19 -21.29 -5.81
C PRO A 308 3.64 -20.80 -5.69
N GLY A 309 4.42 -21.42 -4.80
CA GLY A 309 5.84 -21.08 -4.62
C GLY A 309 6.72 -21.46 -5.81
N ALA A 310 6.32 -22.45 -6.61
CA ALA A 310 7.01 -22.84 -7.85
C ALA A 310 6.34 -22.20 -9.07
N SER A 311 7.14 -21.80 -10.06
CA SER A 311 6.63 -21.33 -11.34
C SER A 311 5.96 -22.48 -12.12
N SER A 312 4.75 -22.26 -12.66
CA SER A 312 4.00 -23.22 -13.47
C SER A 312 4.73 -23.68 -14.75
N ALA A 313 5.89 -23.08 -15.07
CA ALA A 313 6.75 -23.46 -16.18
C ALA A 313 7.46 -24.82 -15.98
N VAL A 314 7.45 -25.40 -14.77
CA VAL A 314 8.16 -26.66 -14.47
C VAL A 314 7.26 -27.91 -14.60
N THR A 315 5.94 -27.76 -14.71
CA THR A 315 4.99 -28.89 -14.79
C THR A 315 4.53 -29.24 -16.21
N GLY A 316 5.14 -28.65 -17.23
CA GLY A 316 4.80 -28.86 -18.65
C GLY A 316 5.91 -29.56 -19.44
N GLY A 317 6.39 -30.70 -18.95
CA GLY A 317 7.32 -31.60 -19.65
C GLY A 317 6.82 -33.03 -19.59
#